data_AF-A0AAW2XZL5-F1
#
_entry.id   AF-A0AAW2XZL5-F1
#
_cell.length_a   1.000
_cell.length_b   1.000
_cell.length_c   1.000
_cell.angle_alpha   90.00
_cell.angle_beta   90.00
_cell.angle_gamma   90.00
#
_symmetry.space_group_name_H-M   'P 1'
#
loop_
_entity.id
_entity.type
_entity.pdbx_description
1 polymer ?
#
loop_
_entity_poly.entity_id
_entity_poly.type
_entity_poly.pdbx_seq_one_letter_code
_entity_poly.pdbx_strand_id
1 'polypeptide(L)'
;MGYCIFLGPTFISWKTKKQNTISRSTAEAEYRAMGSTACELSWIYSLLQGLQVSVPKPIPFLYDNRATLHIVSNPVFHEWTKHLEIDCYLVQDHYKAGFLTPSRVSSKD
;
A
#
# COMPACT_ATOMS: atom_id res chain seq x y z
N MET A 1 -1.24 -12.18 -1.71
CA MET A 1 -1.43 -10.73 -1.51
C MET A 1 -2.42 -10.56 -0.40
N GLY A 2 -2.09 -9.80 0.64
CA GLY A 2 -3.10 -9.43 1.61
C GLY A 2 -2.78 -8.13 2.30
N TYR A 3 -3.82 -7.52 2.86
CA TYR A 3 -3.73 -6.36 3.72
C TYR A 3 -4.74 -6.46 4.84
N CYS A 4 -4.45 -5.75 5.91
CA CYS A 4 -5.36 -5.52 7.03
C CYS A 4 -5.33 -4.02 7.34
N ILE A 5 -6.50 -3.42 7.52
CA ILE A 5 -6.70 -2.00 7.79
C ILE A 5 -7.39 -1.88 9.14
N PHE A 6 -6.83 -1.01 9.97
CA PHE A 6 -7.31 -0.73 11.32
C PHE A 6 -7.67 0.74 11.45
N LEU A 7 -8.71 1.02 12.24
CA LEU A 7 -9.05 2.35 12.74
C LEU A 7 -8.79 2.35 14.25
N GLY A 8 -7.63 2.86 14.66
CA GLY A 8 -7.16 2.70 16.05
C GLY A 8 -6.96 1.21 16.38
N PRO A 9 -7.53 0.69 17.48
CA PRO A 9 -7.46 -0.74 17.82
C PRO A 9 -8.46 -1.61 17.05
N THR A 10 -9.39 -1.00 16.30
CA THR A 10 -10.49 -1.72 15.66
C THR A 10 -10.10 -2.17 14.25
N PHE A 11 -10.28 -3.45 13.99
CA PHE A 11 -10.09 -4.05 12.68
C PHE A 11 -11.29 -3.73 11.77
N ILE A 12 -11.07 -3.04 10.63
CA ILE A 12 -12.17 -2.53 9.79
C ILE A 12 -12.21 -3.11 8.38
N SER A 13 -11.08 -3.57 7.84
CA SER A 13 -11.05 -4.19 6.50
C SER A 13 -9.84 -5.10 6.34
N TRP A 14 -10.02 -6.19 5.62
CA TRP A 14 -8.92 -7.04 5.17
C TRP A 14 -9.23 -7.56 3.79
N LYS A 15 -8.15 -7.97 3.13
CA LYS A 15 -8.23 -8.79 1.94
C LYS A 15 -7.14 -9.81 1.97
N THR A 16 -7.48 -11.05 1.65
CA THR A 16 -6.50 -12.06 1.26
C THR A 16 -6.85 -12.53 -0.14
N LYS A 17 -5.85 -12.56 -1.01
CA LYS A 17 -5.98 -13.07 -2.37
C LYS A 17 -4.79 -13.95 -2.66
N LYS A 18 -5.08 -15.23 -2.96
CA LYS A 18 -4.13 -16.13 -3.60
C LYS A 18 -3.78 -15.52 -4.96
N GLN A 19 -2.49 -15.36 -5.25
CA GLN A 19 -2.07 -14.78 -6.51
C GLN A 19 -2.44 -15.74 -7.65
N ASN A 20 -3.36 -15.32 -8.52
CA ASN A 20 -3.66 -16.02 -9.77
C ASN A 20 -2.66 -15.65 -10.88
N THR A 21 -1.97 -14.51 -10.73
CA THR A 21 -0.94 -14.06 -11.67
C THR A 21 0.42 -14.51 -11.16
N ILE A 22 1.24 -15.09 -12.03
CA ILE A 22 2.61 -15.49 -11.72
C ILE A 22 3.41 -14.21 -11.45
N SER A 23 3.62 -13.87 -10.18
CA SER A 23 4.60 -12.86 -9.80
C SER A 23 5.98 -13.46 -10.06
N ARG A 24 6.85 -12.73 -10.77
CA ARG A 24 8.20 -13.22 -11.07
C ARG A 24 9.14 -13.04 -9.87
N SER A 25 8.71 -12.27 -8.86
CA SER A 25 9.40 -12.09 -7.58
C SER A 25 8.44 -11.80 -6.43
N THR A 26 8.90 -11.98 -5.18
CA THR A 26 8.18 -11.60 -3.96
C THR A 26 8.03 -10.08 -3.81
N ALA A 27 9.01 -9.31 -4.28
CA ALA A 27 8.96 -7.85 -4.27
C ALA A 27 7.85 -7.31 -5.19
N GLU A 28 7.70 -7.86 -6.40
CA GLU A 28 6.62 -7.51 -7.32
C GLU A 28 5.25 -7.84 -6.72
N ALA A 29 5.18 -8.99 -6.04
CA ALA A 29 4.00 -9.41 -5.32
C ALA A 29 3.59 -8.37 -4.27
N GLU A 30 4.43 -8.11 -3.27
CA GLU A 30 4.11 -7.15 -2.21
C GLU A 30 3.81 -5.76 -2.78
N TYR A 31 4.52 -5.35 -3.83
CA TYR A 31 4.30 -4.07 -4.49
C TYR A 31 2.85 -3.91 -5.00
N ARG A 32 2.31 -4.89 -5.73
CA ARG A 32 0.90 -4.86 -6.17
C ARG A 32 -0.07 -4.88 -4.98
N ALA A 33 0.30 -5.55 -3.89
CA ALA A 33 -0.48 -5.49 -2.66
C ALA A 33 -0.49 -4.06 -2.10
N MET A 34 0.63 -3.32 -2.17
CA MET A 34 0.69 -1.93 -1.73
C MET A 34 -0.19 -1.00 -2.54
N GLY A 35 -0.13 -1.06 -3.88
CA GLY A 35 -1.01 -0.27 -4.74
C GLY A 35 -2.49 -0.51 -4.43
N SER A 36 -2.86 -1.79 -4.28
CA SER A 36 -4.23 -2.18 -3.89
C SER A 36 -4.62 -1.63 -2.51
N THR A 37 -3.70 -1.67 -1.55
CA THR A 37 -3.96 -1.21 -0.17
C THR A 37 -4.06 0.31 -0.10
N ALA A 38 -3.23 1.04 -0.85
CA ALA A 38 -3.29 2.51 -0.93
C ALA A 38 -4.61 2.99 -1.54
N CYS A 39 -5.09 2.32 -2.59
CA CYS A 39 -6.39 2.59 -3.20
C CYS A 39 -7.52 2.35 -2.19
N GLU A 40 -7.51 1.21 -1.49
CA GLU A 40 -8.49 0.90 -0.45
C GLU A 40 -8.47 1.91 0.70
N LEU A 41 -7.28 2.32 1.15
CA LEU A 41 -7.10 3.34 2.20
C LEU A 41 -7.65 4.70 1.76
N SER A 42 -7.42 5.11 0.52
CA SER A 42 -7.96 6.36 -0.03
C SER A 42 -9.49 6.33 -0.06
N TRP A 43 -10.08 5.20 -0.45
CA TRP A 43 -11.52 5.01 -0.45
C TRP A 43 -12.11 5.03 0.97
N ILE A 44 -11.53 4.28 1.91
CA ILE A 44 -11.96 4.28 3.32
C ILE A 44 -11.81 5.67 3.93
N TYR A 45 -10.72 6.37 3.66
CA TYR A 45 -10.53 7.74 4.15
C TYR A 45 -11.63 8.68 3.64
N SER A 46 -11.96 8.59 2.35
CA SER A 46 -13.02 9.38 1.73
C SER A 46 -14.40 9.05 2.33
N LEU A 47 -14.66 7.77 2.59
CA LEU A 47 -15.88 7.30 3.26
C LEU A 47 -15.98 7.88 4.68
N LEU A 48 -14.90 7.81 5.46
CA LEU A 48 -14.84 8.35 6.82
C LEU A 48 -15.02 9.87 6.84
N GLN A 49 -14.46 10.59 5.86
CA GLN A 49 -14.71 12.03 5.70
C GLN A 49 -16.18 12.33 5.41
N GLY A 50 -16.83 11.54 4.55
CA GLY A 50 -18.28 11.65 4.28
C GLY A 50 -19.14 11.42 5.54
N LEU A 51 -18.65 10.58 6.46
CA LEU A 51 -19.25 10.33 7.78
C LEU A 51 -18.81 11.34 8.85
N GLN A 52 -18.09 12.41 8.49
CA GLN A 52 -17.55 13.42 9.39
C GLN A 52 -16.58 12.88 10.45
N VAL A 53 -15.96 11.73 10.19
CA VAL A 53 -14.92 11.15 11.05
C VAL A 53 -13.56 11.72 10.65
N SER A 54 -12.92 12.46 11.56
CA SER A 54 -11.58 12.99 11.35
C SER A 54 -10.52 11.89 11.54
N VAL A 55 -9.72 11.64 10.52
CA VAL A 55 -8.59 10.70 10.57
C VAL A 55 -7.29 11.49 10.42
N PRO A 56 -6.35 11.37 11.37
CA PRO A 56 -5.07 12.08 11.30
C PRO A 56 -4.22 11.56 10.12
N LYS A 57 -3.53 12.48 9.45
CA LYS A 57 -2.51 12.19 8.45
C LYS A 57 -1.12 12.45 9.04
N PRO A 58 -0.08 11.75 8.59
CA PRO A 58 -0.11 10.66 7.60
C PRO A 58 -0.62 9.33 8.20
N ILE A 59 -1.32 8.53 7.38
CA ILE A 59 -1.77 7.19 7.77
C ILE A 59 -0.56 6.24 7.76
N PRO A 60 -0.28 5.52 8.86
CA PRO A 60 0.81 4.54 8.90
C PRO A 60 0.54 3.39 7.93
N PHE A 61 1.51 3.12 7.06
CA PHE A 61 1.45 2.05 6.07
C PHE A 61 2.52 1.00 6.39
N LEU A 62 2.11 -0.19 6.83
CA LEU A 62 3.00 -1.24 7.32
C LEU A 62 3.37 -2.24 6.23
N TYR A 63 4.66 -2.58 6.13
CA TYR A 63 5.17 -3.58 5.19
C TYR A 63 6.40 -4.33 5.76
N ASP A 64 6.63 -5.54 5.25
CA ASP A 64 7.67 -6.47 5.73
C ASP A 64 8.96 -6.44 4.87
N ASN A 65 8.85 -6.26 3.56
CA ASN A 65 10.00 -6.38 2.67
C ASN A 65 10.76 -5.07 2.45
N ARG A 66 12.07 -5.12 2.69
CA ARG A 66 13.03 -4.03 2.43
C ARG A 66 13.07 -3.61 0.97
N ALA A 67 12.78 -4.52 0.03
CA ALA A 67 12.81 -4.23 -1.40
C ALA A 67 11.78 -3.18 -1.81
N THR A 68 10.70 -3.01 -1.04
CA THR A 68 9.63 -2.09 -1.43
C THR A 68 10.02 -0.62 -1.26
N LEU A 69 10.88 -0.28 -0.30
CA LEU A 69 11.45 1.07 -0.18
C LEU A 69 12.25 1.47 -1.42
N HIS A 70 13.02 0.52 -1.95
CA HIS A 70 13.84 0.75 -3.14
C HIS A 70 12.99 1.00 -4.38
N ILE A 71 11.83 0.34 -4.49
CA ILE A 71 10.90 0.51 -5.62
C ILE A 71 10.10 1.82 -5.48
N VAL A 72 9.68 2.19 -4.27
CA VAL A 72 9.06 3.51 -4.00
C VAL A 72 10.04 4.65 -4.31
N SER A 73 11.34 4.41 -4.22
CA SER A 73 12.39 5.43 -4.44
C SER A 73 12.94 5.48 -5.87
N ASN A 74 12.76 4.43 -6.70
CA ASN A 74 13.34 4.35 -8.03
C ASN A 74 12.30 4.00 -9.11
N PRO A 75 11.83 4.97 -9.92
CA PRO A 75 10.78 4.76 -10.93
C PRO A 75 11.27 4.08 -12.22
N VAL A 76 12.58 3.84 -12.38
CA VAL A 76 13.15 3.35 -13.64
C VAL A 76 13.10 1.82 -13.69
N PHE A 77 11.91 1.27 -13.96
CA PHE A 77 11.78 -0.07 -14.55
C PHE A 77 11.25 0.09 -15.97
N HIS A 78 12.18 0.35 -16.89
CA HIS A 78 11.88 0.47 -18.31
C HIS A 78 11.33 -0.85 -18.87
N GLU A 79 10.17 -0.72 -19.50
CA GLU A 79 9.56 -1.60 -20.52
C GLU A 79 8.46 -2.62 -20.11
N TRP A 80 8.36 -3.16 -18.88
CA TRP A 80 7.51 -4.37 -18.67
C TRP A 80 6.43 -4.33 -17.59
N THR A 81 5.89 -3.15 -17.22
CA THR A 81 5.00 -3.05 -16.05
C THR A 81 4.05 -1.84 -16.02
N LYS A 82 3.41 -1.44 -17.13
CA LYS A 82 2.49 -0.26 -17.13
C LYS A 82 1.46 -0.23 -15.99
N HIS A 83 0.85 -1.37 -15.63
CA HIS A 83 -0.10 -1.43 -14.50
C HIS A 83 0.59 -1.32 -13.12
N LEU A 84 1.80 -1.87 -12.97
CA LEU A 84 2.60 -1.75 -11.75
C LEU A 84 3.14 -0.33 -11.57
N GLU A 85 3.45 0.33 -12.69
CA GLU A 85 3.94 1.69 -12.75
C GLU A 85 2.88 2.69 -12.29
N ILE A 86 1.61 2.51 -12.70
CA ILE A 86 0.48 3.32 -12.20
C ILE A 86 0.32 3.16 -10.68
N ASP A 87 0.33 1.92 -10.19
CA ASP A 87 0.29 1.64 -8.75
C ASP A 87 1.48 2.32 -8.03
N CYS A 88 2.65 2.41 -8.68
CA CYS A 88 3.88 3.07 -8.19
C CYS A 88 3.76 4.57 -8.07
N TYR A 89 3.27 5.20 -9.12
CA TYR A 89 2.99 6.63 -9.06
C TYR A 89 1.93 6.94 -8.01
N LEU A 90 0.89 6.12 -7.86
CA LEU A 90 -0.17 6.35 -6.88
C LEU A 90 0.34 6.26 -5.44
N VAL A 91 1.10 5.22 -5.09
CA VAL A 91 1.68 5.08 -3.74
C VAL A 91 2.69 6.20 -3.45
N GLN A 92 3.53 6.55 -4.44
CA GLN A 92 4.49 7.65 -4.30
C GLN A 92 3.81 9.01 -4.17
N ASP A 93 2.76 9.26 -4.96
CA ASP A 93 1.98 10.50 -4.91
C ASP A 93 1.34 10.66 -3.53
N HIS A 94 0.71 9.59 -3.02
CA HIS A 94 0.17 9.58 -1.66
C HIS A 94 1.23 9.77 -0.57
N TYR A 95 2.43 9.21 -0.74
CA TYR A 95 3.54 9.46 0.18
C TYR A 95 4.00 10.93 0.13
N LYS A 96 4.24 11.47 -1.07
CA LYS A 96 4.66 12.87 -1.29
C LYS A 96 3.60 13.88 -0.83
N ALA A 97 2.33 13.55 -0.97
CA ALA A 97 1.20 14.33 -0.48
C ALA A 97 1.01 14.25 1.05
N GLY A 98 1.82 13.47 1.76
CA GLY A 98 1.70 13.27 3.21
C GLY A 98 0.44 12.49 3.61
N PHE A 99 -0.19 11.77 2.67
CA PHE A 99 -1.33 10.92 2.96
C PHE A 99 -0.90 9.63 3.66
N LEU A 100 0.20 9.03 3.22
CA LEU A 100 0.76 7.80 3.76
C LEU A 100 2.13 8.05 4.38
N THR A 101 2.47 7.30 5.42
CA THR A 101 3.86 7.19 5.90
C THR A 101 4.24 5.72 6.03
N PRO A 102 5.25 5.26 5.26
CA PRO A 102 5.74 3.90 5.32
C PRO A 102 6.41 3.66 6.67
N SER A 103 5.84 2.75 7.46
CA SER A 103 6.38 2.30 8.75
C SER A 103 6.75 0.83 8.62
N ARG A 104 8.03 0.51 8.82
CA ARG A 104 8.49 -0.87 8.69
C ARG A 104 8.07 -1.69 9.91
N VAL A 105 7.49 -2.87 9.69
CA VAL A 105 7.32 -3.87 10.74
C VAL A 105 8.37 -4.94 10.53
N SER A 106 9.19 -5.19 11.54
CA SER A 106 10.01 -6.40 11.54
C SER A 106 9.10 -7.56 11.92
N SER A 107 8.80 -8.44 10.97
CA SER A 107 8.27 -9.77 11.31
C SER A 107 9.28 -10.41 12.26
N LYS A 108 8.89 -10.61 13.53
CA LYS A 108 9.50 -11.65 14.36
C LYS A 108 8.69 -12.91 14.05
N ASP A 109 9.40 -13.93 13.59
CA ASP A 109 8.91 -15.29 13.33
C ASP A 109 7.76 -15.75 14.24
#